data_AF-A0A101GJY0-F1
#
_entry.id   AF-A0A101GJY0-F1
#
_cell.length_a   1.000
_cell.length_b   1.000
_cell.length_c   1.000
_cell.angle_alpha   90.00
_cell.angle_beta   90.00
_cell.angle_gamma   90.00
#
_symmetry.space_group_name_H-M   'P 1'
#
loop_
_entity.id
_entity.type
_entity.pdbx_description
1 polymer ?
#
loop_
_entity_poly.entity_id
_entity_poly.type
_entity_poly.pdbx_seq_one_letter_code
_entity_poly.pdbx_strand_id
1 'polypeptide(L)'
;APDLDYVTFAGSGEPTLHTGIGEIISFLKDRYPRYRVAVLTNSAFLTDPEVRAALMQADLVVPSLDAVSEEVFERINRPCPGLTAGQVLAGVVTFAREFPGEIWLEVFIVPGENDTEEELLRLKDAIAAIGPDRVQVNTLDRPGTEIWVQPATPGAIERIASMLGGNAGAIGAAPEGRALPPEVEDAVEIILATIRRRPCTPDDIAVLTGLRPAEVAKCLRLLEARGRVEPVRENRGVFYRAA
;
A
#
# COMPACT_ATOMS: atom_id res chain seq x y z
N ALA A 1 -18.52 20.65 0.45
CA ALA A 1 -17.15 20.09 0.44
C ALA A 1 -17.23 18.63 0.89
N PRO A 2 -16.49 17.69 0.26
CA PRO A 2 -16.66 16.25 0.47
C PRO A 2 -16.37 15.84 1.91
N ASP A 3 -16.99 14.75 2.36
CA ASP A 3 -16.66 14.11 3.62
C ASP A 3 -15.45 13.21 3.41
N LEU A 4 -14.32 13.52 4.05
CA LEU A 4 -13.04 12.86 3.86
C LEU A 4 -12.40 12.62 5.22
N ASP A 5 -11.92 11.39 5.44
CA ASP A 5 -11.15 11.07 6.65
C ASP A 5 -9.76 11.71 6.60
N TYR A 6 -9.08 11.61 5.45
CA TYR A 6 -7.75 12.13 5.21
C TYR A 6 -7.55 12.61 3.77
N VAL A 7 -6.65 13.59 3.62
CA VAL A 7 -5.92 13.85 2.37
C VAL A 7 -4.56 13.15 2.50
N THR A 8 -4.30 12.18 1.63
CA THR A 8 -3.11 11.34 1.72
C THR A 8 -2.05 11.69 0.67
N PHE A 9 -0.79 11.72 1.08
CA PHE A 9 0.38 11.68 0.21
C PHE A 9 0.84 10.22 0.12
N ALA A 10 0.30 9.49 -0.85
CA ALA A 10 0.49 8.05 -1.04
C ALA A 10 0.63 7.65 -2.53
N GLY A 11 1.10 8.57 -3.36
CA GLY A 11 1.11 8.45 -4.82
C GLY A 11 2.30 7.65 -5.39
N SER A 12 2.48 7.74 -6.71
CA SER A 12 3.67 7.18 -7.36
C SER A 12 4.92 7.98 -6.99
N GLY A 13 5.95 7.29 -6.50
CA GLY A 13 7.19 7.89 -6.02
C GLY A 13 7.20 8.10 -4.49
N GLU A 14 8.31 8.64 -3.99
CA GLU A 14 8.47 8.96 -2.57
C GLU A 14 8.06 10.42 -2.32
N PRO A 15 6.99 10.71 -1.55
CA PRO A 15 6.49 12.08 -1.37
C PRO A 15 7.54 13.05 -0.81
N THR A 16 8.42 12.57 0.07
CA THR A 16 9.44 13.42 0.72
C THR A 16 10.53 13.92 -0.24
N LEU A 17 10.63 13.37 -1.46
CA LEU A 17 11.49 13.92 -2.51
C LEU A 17 10.97 15.23 -3.11
N HIS A 18 9.69 15.56 -2.91
CA HIS A 18 9.13 16.80 -3.42
C HIS A 18 9.46 17.96 -2.48
N THR A 19 10.36 18.85 -2.90
CA THR A 19 10.84 19.99 -2.08
C THR A 19 9.74 20.91 -1.55
N GLY A 20 8.61 21.00 -2.25
CA GLY A 20 7.43 21.77 -1.82
C GLY A 20 6.45 21.03 -0.90
N ILE A 21 6.74 19.81 -0.41
CA ILE A 21 5.77 19.03 0.38
C ILE A 21 5.29 19.80 1.62
N GLY A 22 6.20 20.48 2.33
CA GLY A 22 5.84 21.28 3.51
C GLY A 22 4.94 22.47 3.18
N GLU A 23 5.12 23.10 2.02
CA GLU A 23 4.24 24.18 1.55
C GLU A 23 2.84 23.66 1.22
N ILE A 24 2.74 22.50 0.60
CA ILE A 24 1.45 21.87 0.26
C ILE A 24 0.72 21.46 1.54
N ILE A 25 1.41 20.84 2.50
CA ILE A 25 0.83 20.48 3.80
C ILE A 25 0.34 21.75 4.49
N SER A 26 1.18 22.78 4.60
CA SER A 26 0.81 24.05 5.24
C SER A 26 -0.41 24.68 4.57
N PHE A 27 -0.46 24.71 3.23
CA PHE A 27 -1.61 25.21 2.48
C PHE A 27 -2.91 24.44 2.81
N LEU A 28 -2.84 23.11 2.93
CA LEU A 28 -3.98 22.29 3.31
C LEU A 28 -4.43 22.60 4.75
N LYS A 29 -3.50 22.71 5.70
CA LYS A 29 -3.80 23.02 7.10
C LYS A 29 -4.38 24.43 7.27
N ASP A 30 -3.86 25.41 6.54
CA ASP A 30 -4.31 26.80 6.61
C ASP A 30 -5.67 26.99 5.93
N ARG A 31 -5.86 26.41 4.74
CA ARG A 31 -7.04 26.70 3.91
C ARG A 31 -8.19 25.72 4.13
N TYR A 32 -7.88 24.51 4.57
CA TYR A 32 -8.83 23.42 4.81
C TYR A 32 -8.56 22.70 6.15
N PRO A 33 -8.53 23.41 7.28
CA PRO A 33 -8.10 22.88 8.59
C PRO A 33 -8.93 21.69 9.10
N ARG A 34 -10.13 21.49 8.54
CA ARG A 34 -11.02 20.38 8.88
C ARG A 34 -10.52 19.01 8.37
N TYR A 35 -9.68 18.99 7.35
CA TYR A 35 -9.17 17.74 6.79
C TYR A 35 -7.88 17.35 7.48
N ARG A 36 -7.78 16.06 7.81
CA ARG A 36 -6.53 15.48 8.28
C ARG A 36 -5.61 15.21 7.11
N VAL A 37 -4.31 15.36 7.33
CA VAL A 37 -3.26 15.11 6.34
C VAL A 37 -2.45 13.90 6.78
N ALA A 38 -2.32 12.91 5.90
CA ALA A 38 -1.50 11.73 6.14
C ALA A 38 -0.38 11.62 5.09
N VAL A 39 0.84 11.32 5.51
CA VAL A 39 1.99 11.14 4.62
C VAL A 39 2.54 9.73 4.77
N LEU A 40 2.56 8.96 3.67
CA LEU A 40 3.23 7.67 3.62
C LEU A 40 4.64 7.89 3.06
N THR A 41 5.64 7.29 3.69
CA THR A 41 7.05 7.48 3.29
C THR A 41 7.85 6.21 3.49
N ASN A 42 8.78 5.94 2.57
CA ASN A 42 9.75 4.86 2.69
C ASN A 42 10.87 5.14 3.72
N SER A 43 10.76 6.24 4.46
CA SER A 43 11.65 6.66 5.57
C SER A 43 13.06 7.10 5.17
N ALA A 44 13.49 6.93 3.92
CA ALA A 44 14.86 7.19 3.49
C ALA A 44 15.32 8.62 3.79
N PHE A 45 14.44 9.59 3.60
CA PHE A 45 14.72 11.02 3.79
C PHE A 45 14.42 11.55 5.19
N LEU A 46 13.95 10.70 6.12
CA LEU A 46 13.80 11.12 7.53
C LEU A 46 15.16 11.31 8.23
N THR A 47 16.25 10.90 7.59
CA THR A 47 17.62 11.25 7.96
C THR A 47 17.88 12.77 7.89
N ASP A 48 17.19 13.48 7.00
CA ASP A 48 17.34 14.91 6.76
C ASP A 48 16.45 15.74 7.72
N PRO A 49 17.03 16.64 8.55
CA PRO A 49 16.25 17.50 9.44
C PRO A 49 15.29 18.44 8.71
N GLU A 50 15.59 18.89 7.49
CA GLU A 50 14.70 19.77 6.73
C GLU A 50 13.44 19.03 6.28
N VAL A 51 13.59 17.78 5.85
CA VAL A 51 12.47 16.92 5.49
C VAL A 51 11.60 16.64 6.71
N ARG A 52 12.21 16.31 7.86
CA ARG A 52 11.45 16.14 9.12
C ARG A 52 10.65 17.39 9.45
N ALA A 53 11.27 18.57 9.39
CA ALA A 53 10.61 19.84 9.64
C ALA A 53 9.42 20.09 8.68
N ALA A 54 9.56 19.73 7.40
CA ALA A 54 8.51 19.88 6.40
C ALA A 54 7.27 19.02 6.70
N LEU A 55 7.42 17.91 7.43
CA LEU A 55 6.32 17.01 7.78
C LEU A 55 5.59 17.39 9.08
N MET A 56 6.11 18.33 9.87
CA MET A 56 5.63 18.62 11.24
C MET A 56 4.16 19.06 11.34
N GLN A 57 3.56 19.53 10.25
CA GLN A 57 2.16 19.94 10.21
C GLN A 57 1.19 18.83 9.75
N ALA A 58 1.71 17.65 9.36
CA ALA A 58 0.86 16.50 9.07
C ALA A 58 0.18 16.00 10.36
N ASP A 59 -0.99 15.37 10.22
CA ASP A 59 -1.70 14.77 11.35
C ASP A 59 -1.30 13.31 11.59
N LEU A 60 -0.82 12.65 10.53
CA LEU A 60 -0.36 11.26 10.55
C LEU A 60 0.84 11.12 9.60
N VAL A 61 1.89 10.45 10.05
CA VAL A 61 2.96 9.97 9.16
C VAL A 61 3.09 8.47 9.30
N VAL A 62 3.21 7.80 8.16
CA VAL A 62 3.28 6.35 8.04
C VAL A 62 4.65 5.99 7.46
N PRO A 63 5.70 5.93 8.30
CA PRO A 63 7.03 5.48 7.86
C PRO A 63 7.06 3.97 7.68
N SER A 64 7.67 3.49 6.60
CA SER A 64 7.97 2.06 6.42
C SER A 64 9.30 1.69 7.06
N LEU A 65 9.36 0.51 7.70
CA LEU A 65 10.57 -0.13 8.23
C LEU A 65 10.54 -1.62 7.92
N ASP A 66 10.99 -1.96 6.71
CA ASP A 66 10.92 -3.34 6.21
C ASP A 66 12.15 -4.19 6.61
N ALA A 67 13.25 -3.54 6.99
CA ALA A 67 14.49 -4.20 7.34
C ALA A 67 15.30 -3.37 8.35
N VAL A 68 16.02 -4.07 9.23
CA VAL A 68 16.92 -3.45 10.22
C VAL A 68 18.37 -3.86 9.98
N SER A 69 18.62 -5.10 9.56
CA SER A 69 19.96 -5.51 9.13
C SER A 69 20.29 -4.94 7.75
N GLU A 70 21.56 -4.58 7.54
CA GLU A 70 22.01 -3.98 6.28
C GLU A 70 21.81 -4.94 5.10
N GLU A 71 22.04 -6.25 5.28
CA GLU A 71 21.86 -7.25 4.21
C GLU A 71 20.40 -7.30 3.73
N VAL A 72 19.44 -7.36 4.65
CA VAL A 72 18.01 -7.44 4.29
C VAL A 72 17.52 -6.10 3.73
N PHE A 73 18.03 -4.98 4.25
CA PHE A 73 17.73 -3.64 3.75
C PHE A 73 18.23 -3.45 2.31
N GLU A 74 19.44 -3.92 1.99
CA GLU A 74 19.95 -3.90 0.61
C GLU A 74 19.11 -4.77 -0.33
N ARG A 75 18.66 -5.94 0.13
CA ARG A 75 17.84 -6.88 -0.67
C ARG A 75 16.44 -6.35 -0.96
N ILE A 76 15.76 -5.84 0.07
CA ILE A 76 14.37 -5.38 -0.03
C ILE A 76 14.29 -3.94 -0.54
N ASN A 77 14.94 -3.00 0.16
CA ASN A 77 14.76 -1.57 -0.08
C ASN A 77 15.67 -1.02 -1.19
N ARG A 78 16.76 -1.73 -1.53
CA ARG A 78 17.71 -1.37 -2.60
C ARG A 78 18.10 0.11 -2.55
N PRO A 79 18.68 0.58 -1.42
CA PRO A 79 18.93 1.99 -1.18
C PRO A 79 19.94 2.57 -2.18
N CYS A 80 19.94 3.90 -2.30
CA CYS A 80 21.00 4.59 -3.02
C CYS A 80 22.34 4.46 -2.28
N PRO A 81 23.49 4.55 -2.98
CA PRO A 81 24.79 4.44 -2.34
C PRO A 81 24.97 5.45 -1.19
N GLY A 82 25.40 4.96 -0.03
CA GLY A 82 25.67 5.77 1.15
C GLY A 82 24.51 5.93 2.12
N LEU A 83 23.32 5.41 1.81
CA LEU A 83 22.20 5.28 2.75
C LEU A 83 22.19 3.87 3.36
N THR A 84 22.24 3.79 4.69
CA THR A 84 22.28 2.52 5.43
C THR A 84 21.01 2.30 6.26
N ALA A 85 20.71 1.04 6.60
CA ALA A 85 19.57 0.68 7.45
C ALA A 85 19.64 1.39 8.81
N GLY A 86 20.83 1.43 9.41
CA GLY A 86 21.06 2.14 10.68
C GLY A 86 20.77 3.64 10.61
N GLN A 87 21.09 4.30 9.50
CA GLN A 87 20.78 5.72 9.31
C GLN A 87 19.28 5.95 9.19
N VAL A 88 18.59 5.13 8.39
CA VAL A 88 17.13 5.22 8.23
C VAL A 88 16.44 5.02 9.58
N LEU A 89 16.80 3.97 10.32
CA LEU A 89 16.26 3.73 11.66
C LEU A 89 16.50 4.90 12.61
N ALA A 90 17.73 5.46 12.63
CA ALA A 90 18.04 6.62 13.46
C ALA A 90 17.20 7.85 13.06
N GLY A 91 16.95 8.04 11.76
CA GLY A 91 16.08 9.08 11.22
C GLY A 91 14.63 8.92 11.70
N VAL A 92 14.08 7.71 11.61
CA VAL A 92 12.72 7.40 12.08
C VAL A 92 12.60 7.59 13.59
N VAL A 93 13.57 7.11 14.39
CA VAL A 93 13.59 7.30 15.85
C VAL A 93 13.67 8.78 16.22
N THR A 94 14.47 9.56 15.50
CA THR A 94 14.58 11.01 15.72
C THR A 94 13.27 11.71 15.37
N PHE A 95 12.69 11.38 14.21
CA PHE A 95 11.40 11.90 13.79
C PHE A 95 10.30 11.60 14.79
N ALA A 96 10.24 10.37 15.32
CA ALA A 96 9.22 9.97 16.30
C ALA A 96 9.28 10.75 17.62
N ARG A 97 10.45 11.27 17.99
CA ARG A 97 10.60 12.12 19.18
C ARG A 97 10.19 13.58 18.94
N GLU A 98 10.27 14.02 17.70
CA GLU A 98 10.03 15.41 17.29
C GLU A 98 8.59 15.64 16.80
N PHE A 99 8.00 14.64 16.15
CA PHE A 99 6.74 14.76 15.45
C PHE A 99 5.55 14.82 16.43
N PRO A 100 4.69 15.86 16.34
CA PRO A 100 3.59 16.04 17.28
C PRO A 100 2.32 15.26 16.93
N GLY A 101 2.24 14.67 15.72
CA GLY A 101 1.09 13.91 15.24
C GLY A 101 1.20 12.41 15.54
N GLU A 102 0.34 11.62 14.89
CA GLU A 102 0.35 10.15 15.04
C GLU A 102 1.38 9.50 14.11
N ILE A 103 2.06 8.45 14.59
CA ILE A 103 2.96 7.62 13.79
C ILE A 103 2.41 6.22 13.71
N TRP A 104 2.09 5.79 12.48
CA TRP A 104 1.76 4.39 12.21
C TRP A 104 2.92 3.76 11.44
N LEU A 105 3.71 2.92 12.08
CA LEU A 105 4.83 2.27 11.43
C LEU A 105 4.31 1.15 10.52
N GLU A 106 4.72 1.13 9.26
CA GLU A 106 4.46 0.04 8.33
C GLU A 106 5.64 -0.93 8.29
N VAL A 107 5.35 -2.24 8.30
CA VAL A 107 6.34 -3.31 8.17
C VAL A 107 5.84 -4.30 7.11
N PHE A 108 6.48 -4.27 5.92
CA PHE A 108 6.14 -5.16 4.82
C PHE A 108 6.93 -6.45 4.88
N ILE A 109 6.24 -7.57 5.09
CA ILE A 109 6.85 -8.89 5.23
C ILE A 109 7.05 -9.57 3.87
N VAL A 110 8.31 -9.94 3.60
CA VAL A 110 8.74 -10.76 2.47
C VAL A 110 9.25 -12.11 3.02
N PRO A 111 8.54 -13.22 2.75
CA PRO A 111 8.93 -14.53 3.25
C PRO A 111 10.35 -14.94 2.84
N GLY A 112 11.13 -15.45 3.80
CA GLY A 112 12.53 -15.84 3.63
C GLY A 112 13.54 -14.69 3.68
N GLU A 113 13.07 -13.45 3.81
CA GLU A 113 13.92 -12.25 3.90
C GLU A 113 13.90 -11.68 5.32
N ASN A 114 12.78 -11.09 5.71
CA ASN A 114 12.62 -10.35 6.97
C ASN A 114 11.65 -11.03 7.96
N ASP A 115 11.23 -12.27 7.67
CA ASP A 115 10.36 -13.09 8.55
C ASP A 115 11.14 -14.14 9.37
N THR A 116 12.47 -14.09 9.34
CA THR A 116 13.31 -14.96 10.18
C THR A 116 13.24 -14.51 11.64
N GLU A 117 13.44 -15.44 12.57
CA GLU A 117 13.37 -15.11 14.01
C GLU A 117 14.35 -14.01 14.42
N GLU A 118 15.55 -14.00 13.83
CA GLU A 118 16.57 -12.98 14.09
C GLU A 118 16.16 -11.59 13.58
N GLU A 119 15.61 -11.51 12.36
CA GLU A 119 15.12 -10.24 11.80
C GLU A 119 13.87 -9.73 12.53
N LEU A 120 12.97 -10.62 12.93
CA LEU A 120 11.79 -10.27 13.71
C LEU A 120 12.17 -9.73 15.10
N LEU A 121 13.21 -10.25 15.74
CA LEU A 121 13.75 -9.70 16.98
C LEU A 121 14.33 -8.30 16.77
N ARG A 122 15.09 -8.09 15.69
CA ARG A 122 15.60 -6.75 15.35
C ARG A 122 14.49 -5.75 15.09
N LEU A 123 13.48 -6.14 14.32
CA LEU A 123 12.29 -5.31 14.05
C LEU A 123 11.56 -4.97 15.36
N LYS A 124 11.40 -5.94 16.26
CA LYS A 124 10.80 -5.71 17.57
C LYS A 124 11.57 -4.69 18.41
N ASP A 125 12.90 -4.81 18.46
CA ASP A 125 13.74 -3.84 19.18
C ASP A 125 13.68 -2.45 18.55
N ALA A 126 13.68 -2.37 17.22
CA ALA A 126 13.52 -1.12 16.49
C ALA A 126 12.16 -0.46 16.72
N ILE A 127 11.07 -1.23 16.67
CA ILE A 127 9.71 -0.77 16.99
C ILE A 127 9.65 -0.20 18.41
N ALA A 128 10.27 -0.89 19.38
CA ALA A 128 10.33 -0.42 20.76
C ALA A 128 11.12 0.91 20.88
N ALA A 129 12.18 1.07 20.10
CA ALA A 129 12.97 2.30 20.09
C ALA A 129 12.24 3.49 19.42
N ILE A 130 11.42 3.21 18.40
CA ILE A 130 10.59 4.22 17.71
C ILE A 130 9.40 4.63 18.59
N GLY A 131 8.74 3.65 19.21
CA GLY A 131 7.52 3.86 20.01
C GLY A 131 6.33 4.40 19.20
N PRO A 132 5.97 3.81 18.03
CA PRO A 132 4.88 4.33 17.20
C PRO A 132 3.52 4.12 17.88
N ASP A 133 2.50 4.89 17.50
CA ASP A 133 1.12 4.72 17.99
C ASP A 133 0.52 3.39 17.51
N ARG A 134 0.88 2.97 16.29
CA ARG A 134 0.42 1.73 15.68
C ARG A 134 1.53 1.08 14.85
N VAL A 135 1.53 -0.24 14.78
CA VAL A 135 2.32 -0.99 13.80
C VAL A 135 1.37 -1.73 12.85
N GLN A 136 1.65 -1.61 11.56
CA GLN A 136 0.89 -2.16 10.47
C GLN A 136 1.74 -3.22 9.76
N VAL A 137 1.38 -4.48 9.93
CA VAL A 137 2.10 -5.59 9.29
C VAL A 137 1.34 -6.02 8.05
N ASN A 138 1.94 -5.86 6.88
CA ASN A 138 1.36 -6.29 5.60
C ASN A 138 2.31 -7.23 4.85
N THR A 139 1.81 -7.74 3.74
CA THR A 139 2.57 -8.49 2.74
C THR A 139 1.98 -8.21 1.38
N LEU A 140 2.55 -8.83 0.34
CA LEU A 140 2.15 -8.60 -1.03
C LEU A 140 0.66 -8.97 -1.24
N ASP A 141 -0.17 -7.99 -1.61
CA ASP A 141 -1.63 -8.16 -1.80
C ASP A 141 -2.06 -8.13 -3.28
N ARG A 142 -1.11 -7.83 -4.17
CA ARG A 142 -1.28 -7.67 -5.62
C ARG A 142 -0.04 -8.16 -6.35
N PRO A 143 -0.07 -8.38 -7.67
CA PRO A 143 1.14 -8.73 -8.42
C PRO A 143 2.25 -7.70 -8.16
N GLY A 144 3.36 -8.18 -7.60
CA GLY A 144 4.52 -7.35 -7.27
C GLY A 144 5.32 -6.97 -8.52
N THR A 145 6.12 -5.91 -8.40
CA THR A 145 7.08 -5.50 -9.45
C THR A 145 8.12 -6.58 -9.70
N GLU A 146 8.54 -7.26 -8.63
CA GLU A 146 9.59 -8.27 -8.64
C GLU A 146 8.99 -9.67 -8.52
N ILE A 147 9.30 -10.55 -9.48
CA ILE A 147 8.69 -11.89 -9.59
C ILE A 147 9.05 -12.79 -8.40
N TRP A 148 10.22 -12.57 -7.79
CA TRP A 148 10.69 -13.39 -6.67
C TRP A 148 9.99 -13.04 -5.35
N VAL A 149 9.35 -11.87 -5.23
CA VAL A 149 8.61 -11.47 -4.04
C VAL A 149 7.28 -12.22 -4.02
N GLN A 150 7.04 -12.97 -2.95
CA GLN A 150 5.83 -13.77 -2.76
C GLN A 150 5.06 -13.27 -1.54
N PRO A 151 3.72 -13.43 -1.52
CA PRO A 151 2.93 -13.09 -0.35
C PRO A 151 3.22 -14.06 0.81
N ALA A 152 3.32 -13.53 2.03
CA ALA A 152 3.24 -14.32 3.24
C ALA A 152 1.81 -14.87 3.42
N THR A 153 1.67 -15.98 4.14
CA THR A 153 0.34 -16.49 4.46
C THR A 153 -0.33 -15.59 5.52
N PRO A 154 -1.66 -15.45 5.53
CA PRO A 154 -2.37 -14.69 6.56
C PRO A 154 -2.03 -15.15 7.98
N GLY A 155 -1.99 -16.47 8.20
CA GLY A 155 -1.55 -17.03 9.49
C GLY A 155 -0.09 -16.68 9.85
N ALA A 156 0.81 -16.49 8.88
CA ALA A 156 2.16 -16.00 9.17
C ALA A 156 2.15 -14.52 9.59
N ILE A 157 1.38 -13.68 8.89
CA ILE A 157 1.25 -12.26 9.21
C ILE A 157 0.64 -12.04 10.60
N GLU A 158 -0.39 -12.80 10.96
CA GLU A 158 -0.99 -12.75 12.30
C GLU A 158 0.01 -13.13 13.40
N ARG A 159 0.79 -14.21 13.18
CA ARG A 159 1.84 -14.62 14.12
C ARG A 159 2.92 -13.55 14.26
N ILE A 160 3.38 -13.00 13.14
CA ILE A 160 4.42 -11.95 13.13
C ILE A 160 3.91 -10.69 13.85
N ALA A 161 2.70 -10.22 13.54
CA ALA A 161 2.09 -9.09 14.26
C ALA A 161 2.03 -9.35 15.77
N SER A 162 1.61 -10.55 16.19
CA SER A 162 1.61 -10.92 17.61
C SER A 162 3.00 -10.93 18.24
N MET A 163 4.06 -11.28 17.49
CA MET A 163 5.44 -11.28 17.98
C MET A 163 6.01 -9.87 18.16
N LEU A 164 5.65 -8.95 17.26
CA LEU A 164 6.13 -7.57 17.24
C LEU A 164 5.51 -6.72 18.38
N GLY A 165 4.32 -7.04 18.88
CA GLY A 165 3.79 -6.52 20.14
C GLY A 165 2.45 -5.77 20.05
N GLY A 166 1.97 -5.26 21.20
CA GLY A 166 0.55 -4.95 21.47
C GLY A 166 -0.14 -3.87 20.62
N ASN A 167 0.58 -3.08 19.83
CA ASN A 167 0.03 -2.12 18.87
C ASN A 167 0.20 -2.56 17.41
N ALA A 168 0.79 -3.75 17.18
CA ALA A 168 0.94 -4.35 15.87
C ALA A 168 -0.31 -5.11 15.45
N GLY A 169 -0.75 -4.86 14.21
CA GLY A 169 -1.89 -5.55 13.62
C GLY A 169 -1.62 -5.90 12.17
N ALA A 170 -2.10 -7.09 11.77
CA ALA A 170 -2.17 -7.49 10.39
C ALA A 170 -3.08 -6.54 9.60
N ILE A 171 -2.59 -6.04 8.47
CA ILE A 171 -3.36 -5.25 7.51
C ILE A 171 -3.16 -5.81 6.11
N GLY A 172 -4.18 -5.72 5.24
CA GLY A 172 -4.07 -6.18 3.85
C GLY A 172 -4.03 -7.70 3.66
N ALA A 173 -4.08 -8.50 4.74
CA ALA A 173 -4.44 -9.91 4.62
C ALA A 173 -5.88 -9.96 4.09
N ALA A 174 -6.05 -10.24 2.80
CA ALA A 174 -7.35 -10.64 2.28
C ALA A 174 -7.90 -11.71 3.24
N PRO A 175 -9.12 -11.56 3.76
CA PRO A 175 -9.64 -12.50 4.73
C PRO A 175 -9.51 -13.92 4.14
N GLU A 176 -8.96 -14.86 4.91
CA GLU A 176 -9.01 -16.29 4.56
C GLU A 176 -10.45 -16.83 4.55
N GLY A 177 -11.45 -15.99 4.83
CA GLY A 177 -12.79 -16.21 4.33
C GLY A 177 -12.79 -15.84 2.85
N ARG A 178 -12.94 -16.84 1.96
CA ARG A 178 -13.43 -16.64 0.58
C ARG A 178 -14.22 -15.35 0.55
N ALA A 179 -13.70 -14.29 -0.08
CA ALA A 179 -14.55 -13.18 -0.43
C ALA A 179 -15.77 -13.83 -1.06
N LEU A 180 -16.94 -13.66 -0.44
CA LEU A 180 -18.18 -14.10 -1.08
C LEU A 180 -18.05 -13.56 -2.51
N PRO A 181 -18.16 -14.42 -3.54
CA PRO A 181 -18.01 -13.95 -4.90
C PRO A 181 -18.87 -12.69 -5.01
N PRO A 182 -18.31 -11.57 -5.51
CA PRO A 182 -19.01 -10.29 -5.51
C PRO A 182 -20.43 -10.55 -5.98
N GLU A 183 -21.41 -9.96 -5.30
CA GLU A 183 -22.79 -10.08 -5.75
C GLU A 183 -22.81 -9.76 -7.24
N VAL A 184 -23.63 -10.46 -8.01
CA VAL A 184 -23.56 -10.39 -9.48
C VAL A 184 -23.66 -8.94 -9.98
N GLU A 185 -24.33 -8.07 -9.22
CA GLU A 185 -24.44 -6.64 -9.44
C GLU A 185 -23.09 -5.90 -9.34
N ASP A 186 -22.29 -6.18 -8.31
CA ASP A 186 -20.96 -5.56 -8.10
C ASP A 186 -19.97 -5.98 -9.19
N ALA A 187 -19.97 -7.28 -9.55
CA ALA A 187 -19.12 -7.80 -10.62
C ALA A 187 -19.46 -7.15 -11.97
N VAL A 188 -20.75 -6.92 -12.23
CA VAL A 188 -21.23 -6.27 -13.46
C VAL A 188 -20.74 -4.82 -13.57
N GLU A 189 -20.79 -4.04 -12.48
CA GLU A 189 -20.32 -2.66 -12.49
C GLU A 189 -18.80 -2.56 -12.61
N ILE A 190 -18.04 -3.44 -11.95
CA ILE A 190 -16.57 -3.50 -12.08
C ILE A 190 -16.16 -3.80 -13.53
N ILE A 191 -16.79 -4.80 -14.16
CA ILE A 191 -16.52 -5.17 -15.55
C ILE A 191 -16.88 -4.01 -16.50
N LEU A 192 -18.03 -3.38 -16.29
CA LEU A 192 -18.44 -2.26 -17.13
C LEU A 192 -17.51 -1.04 -16.98
N ALA A 193 -17.08 -0.70 -15.76
CA ALA A 193 -16.12 0.37 -15.53
C ALA A 193 -14.76 0.08 -16.21
N THR A 194 -14.36 -1.20 -16.25
CA THR A 194 -13.16 -1.65 -16.96
C THR A 194 -13.30 -1.46 -18.47
N ILE A 195 -14.41 -1.92 -19.04
CA ILE A 195 -14.71 -1.80 -20.48
C ILE A 195 -14.87 -0.35 -20.94
N ARG A 196 -15.41 0.54 -20.08
CA ARG A 196 -15.55 1.98 -20.38
C ARG A 196 -14.21 2.70 -20.55
N ARG A 197 -13.15 2.21 -19.91
CA ARG A 197 -11.80 2.79 -20.03
C ARG A 197 -11.14 2.39 -21.34
N ARG A 198 -11.33 1.15 -21.78
CA ARG A 198 -10.89 0.65 -23.09
C ARG A 198 -11.64 -0.64 -23.46
N PRO A 199 -11.85 -0.92 -24.76
CA PRO A 199 -12.32 -2.23 -25.18
C PRO A 199 -11.38 -3.33 -24.70
N CYS A 200 -11.93 -4.40 -24.12
CA CYS A 200 -11.14 -5.50 -23.53
C CYS A 200 -11.66 -6.86 -24.01
N THR A 201 -10.76 -7.84 -24.11
CA THR A 201 -11.18 -9.25 -24.26
C THR A 201 -11.65 -9.81 -22.92
N PRO A 202 -12.40 -10.94 -22.89
CA PRO A 202 -12.76 -11.62 -21.64
C PRO A 202 -11.54 -11.97 -20.77
N ASP A 203 -10.42 -12.35 -21.39
CA ASP A 203 -9.19 -12.67 -20.67
C ASP A 203 -8.56 -11.42 -20.06
N ASP A 204 -8.54 -10.30 -20.79
CA ASP A 204 -8.08 -9.01 -20.25
C ASP A 204 -8.93 -8.60 -19.05
N ILE A 205 -10.25 -8.80 -19.10
CA ILE A 205 -11.17 -8.48 -18.00
C ILE A 205 -10.88 -9.36 -16.80
N ALA A 206 -10.73 -10.68 -16.98
CA ALA A 206 -10.42 -11.61 -15.89
C ALA A 206 -9.12 -11.22 -15.16
N VAL A 207 -8.08 -10.84 -15.91
CA VAL A 207 -6.81 -10.38 -15.34
C VAL A 207 -6.96 -9.05 -14.62
N LEU A 208 -7.64 -8.07 -15.21
CA LEU A 208 -7.76 -6.72 -14.65
C LEU A 208 -8.68 -6.64 -13.43
N THR A 209 -9.71 -7.48 -13.36
CA THR A 209 -10.70 -7.46 -12.28
C THR A 209 -10.48 -8.56 -11.23
N GLY A 210 -9.55 -9.50 -11.48
CA GLY A 210 -9.33 -10.66 -10.62
C GLY A 210 -10.51 -11.65 -10.58
N LEU A 211 -11.48 -11.52 -11.49
CA LEU A 211 -12.67 -12.39 -11.54
C LEU A 211 -12.37 -13.69 -12.28
N ARG A 212 -13.03 -14.78 -11.91
CA ARG A 212 -12.84 -16.06 -12.62
C ARG A 212 -13.42 -15.96 -14.04
N PRO A 213 -12.84 -16.66 -15.03
CA PRO A 213 -13.34 -16.63 -16.41
C PRO A 213 -14.84 -16.94 -16.54
N ALA A 214 -15.37 -17.85 -15.71
CA ALA A 214 -16.79 -18.18 -15.69
C ALA A 214 -17.69 -17.03 -15.20
N GLU A 215 -17.21 -16.21 -14.27
CA GLU A 215 -17.92 -15.04 -13.73
C GLU A 215 -17.92 -13.91 -14.75
N VAL A 216 -16.77 -13.67 -15.39
CA VAL A 216 -16.64 -12.72 -16.50
C VAL A 216 -17.59 -13.09 -17.64
N ALA A 217 -17.61 -14.35 -18.06
CA ALA A 217 -18.52 -14.83 -19.11
C ALA A 217 -20.01 -14.72 -18.72
N LYS A 218 -20.35 -14.86 -17.43
CA LYS A 218 -21.72 -14.65 -16.94
C LYS A 218 -22.12 -13.17 -16.99
N CYS A 219 -21.24 -12.27 -16.52
CA CYS A 219 -21.52 -10.84 -16.46
C CYS A 219 -21.53 -10.19 -17.84
N LEU A 220 -20.64 -10.58 -18.75
CA LEU A 220 -20.63 -10.12 -20.13
C LEU A 220 -21.95 -10.44 -20.85
N ARG A 221 -22.50 -11.65 -20.66
CA ARG A 221 -23.82 -12.03 -21.19
C ARG A 221 -24.94 -11.15 -20.64
N LEU A 222 -24.89 -10.79 -19.35
CA LEU A 222 -25.88 -9.90 -18.73
C LEU A 222 -25.77 -8.47 -19.26
N LEU A 223 -24.55 -7.95 -19.41
CA LEU A 223 -24.30 -6.61 -19.94
C LEU A 223 -24.70 -6.49 -21.42
N GLU A 224 -24.41 -7.51 -22.22
CA GLU A 224 -24.79 -7.59 -23.63
C GLU A 224 -26.32 -7.69 -23.79
N ALA A 225 -26.98 -8.57 -23.00
CA ALA A 225 -28.45 -8.67 -23.00
C ALA A 225 -29.14 -7.37 -22.57
N ARG A 226 -28.47 -6.55 -21.73
CA ARG A 226 -28.94 -5.22 -21.30
C ARG A 226 -28.53 -4.10 -22.26
N GLY A 227 -27.83 -4.40 -23.37
CA GLY A 227 -27.36 -3.41 -24.34
C GLY A 227 -26.35 -2.40 -23.78
N ARG A 228 -25.58 -2.78 -22.75
CA ARG A 228 -24.58 -1.91 -22.09
C ARG A 228 -23.18 -2.07 -22.67
N VAL A 229 -22.94 -3.20 -23.35
CA VAL A 229 -21.69 -3.51 -24.05
C VAL A 229 -22.01 -4.22 -25.35
N GLU A 230 -21.12 -4.11 -26.33
CA GLU A 230 -21.23 -4.80 -27.61
C GLU A 230 -19.91 -5.51 -27.99
N PRO A 231 -19.97 -6.70 -28.60
CA PRO A 231 -18.80 -7.42 -29.07
C PRO A 231 -18.28 -6.83 -30.39
N VAL A 232 -16.97 -6.63 -30.47
CA VAL A 232 -16.25 -6.20 -31.66
C VAL A 232 -15.16 -7.22 -31.96
N ARG A 233 -15.13 -7.72 -33.20
CA ARG A 233 -14.09 -8.67 -33.65
C ARG A 233 -12.86 -7.92 -34.13
N GLU A 234 -11.72 -8.25 -33.55
CA GLU A 234 -10.41 -7.73 -33.92
C GLU A 234 -9.43 -8.90 -34.11
N ASN A 235 -8.23 -8.60 -34.62
CA ASN A 235 -7.18 -9.61 -34.89
C ASN A 235 -6.77 -10.43 -33.64
N ARG A 236 -6.94 -9.86 -32.43
CA ARG A 236 -6.63 -10.51 -31.15
C ARG A 236 -7.81 -11.27 -30.52
N GLY A 237 -8.96 -11.30 -31.18
CA GLY A 237 -10.17 -11.98 -30.68
C GLY A 237 -11.37 -11.04 -30.55
N VAL A 238 -12.34 -11.46 -29.75
CA VAL A 238 -13.56 -10.68 -29.48
C VAL A 238 -13.30 -9.74 -28.31
N PHE A 239 -13.37 -8.44 -28.58
CA PHE A 239 -13.34 -7.39 -27.58
C PHE A 239 -14.77 -6.98 -27.24
N TYR A 240 -14.98 -6.52 -26.01
CA TYR A 240 -16.22 -5.88 -25.60
C TYR A 240 -15.93 -4.40 -25.38
N ARG A 241 -16.75 -3.53 -25.98
CA ARG A 241 -16.74 -2.08 -25.74
C ARG A 241 -18.07 -1.64 -25.16
N ALA A 242 -18.09 -0.50 -24.48
CA ALA A 242 -19.34 0.08 -24.00
C ALA A 242 -20.21 0.48 -25.21
N ALA A 243 -21.50 0.15 -25.16
CA ALA A 243 -22.49 0.54 -26.15
C ALA A 243 -22.95 2.00 -25.95
#